data_AF-A0A2A5ANL7-F1
#
_entry.id   AF-A0A2A5ANL7-F1
#
_cell.length_a   1.000
_cell.length_b   1.000
_cell.length_c   1.000
_cell.angle_alpha   90.00
_cell.angle_beta   90.00
_cell.angle_gamma   90.00
#
_symmetry.space_group_name_H-M   'P 1'
#
loop_
_entity.id
_entity.type
_entity.pdbx_description
1 polymer ?
#
loop_
_entity_poly.entity_id
_entity_poly.type
_entity_poly.pdbx_seq_one_letter_code
_entity_poly.pdbx_strand_id
1 'polypeptide(L)'
;MANIEIKSGAAEQKFLKSKGAGTDAAPFVPEHTISLTESLSDAFGRLRTSQPLALFAGKQILDNEPLFWDEGLESGGGITSNWVKDEAATTITSTLNTAGVFTRQTFQRFNYQPGKSQLITMTGTLDLSGGGTGVQRRVGQFDDENGLFFEDDEGTVKVVMRSKVSGSVVDSKTTQASWNLDVMDGTGESGITVDWSKSQIFVIDYKWLSVGRIRYGLDINGAVHYVHAFNNANVNAGAYMSTPNLPLRYQIVTTSSSPASTFLCICATIISEGGTSELGINRYVSTGNTHVNANIAGTIYAVVGMRLKSTHLGAVVKQVAISALSKTADDFEWLLILNPTVAGTFTYSGETDSPIEAAFGATANTVTGGYIMAGDFIATASGASAALNNERYMGSAIDGTPDEVVLCTRPLGANADIVGSITYKEVT
;
A
#
# COMPACT_ATOMS: atom_id res chain seq x y z
N MET A 1 12.03 -44.93 4.37
CA MET A 1 12.83 -43.84 3.77
C MET A 1 11.85 -42.85 3.16
N ALA A 2 11.88 -41.59 3.60
CA ALA A 2 11.05 -40.55 3.01
C ALA A 2 11.60 -40.22 1.63
N ASN A 3 10.93 -40.69 0.58
CA ASN A 3 11.29 -40.34 -0.79
C ASN A 3 10.91 -38.88 -1.02
N ILE A 4 11.88 -38.03 -1.34
CA ILE A 4 11.61 -36.69 -1.84
C ILE A 4 11.02 -36.85 -3.23
N GLU A 5 9.73 -36.52 -3.38
CA GLU A 5 9.03 -36.50 -4.66
C GLU A 5 9.37 -35.20 -5.40
N ILE A 6 10.06 -35.27 -6.54
CA ILE A 6 10.28 -34.13 -7.42
C ILE A 6 9.22 -34.17 -8.51
N LYS A 7 8.13 -33.41 -8.33
CA LYS A 7 7.13 -33.20 -9.37
C LYS A 7 7.69 -32.19 -10.38
N SER A 8 8.11 -32.66 -11.56
CA SER A 8 8.10 -31.79 -12.74
C SER A 8 6.64 -31.60 -13.16
N GLY A 9 6.26 -30.43 -13.70
CA GLY A 9 4.89 -30.15 -14.17
C GLY A 9 4.33 -31.08 -15.26
N ALA A 10 5.07 -32.12 -15.67
CA ALA A 10 4.54 -33.25 -16.43
C ALA A 10 4.27 -34.41 -15.46
N ALA A 11 3.11 -35.07 -15.60
CA ALA A 11 2.60 -36.17 -14.76
C ALA A 11 3.45 -37.47 -14.74
N GLU A 12 4.77 -37.37 -14.91
CA GLU A 12 5.73 -38.44 -14.73
C GLU A 12 6.24 -38.46 -13.28
N GLN A 13 6.04 -39.59 -12.59
CA GLN A 13 6.73 -39.85 -11.33
C GLN A 13 8.22 -40.07 -11.61
N LYS A 14 9.06 -39.07 -11.30
CA LYS A 14 10.51 -39.20 -11.37
C LYS A 14 11.06 -39.56 -9.99
N PHE A 15 11.54 -40.79 -9.85
CA PHE A 15 12.23 -41.24 -8.65
C PHE A 15 13.69 -40.82 -8.71
N LEU A 16 14.23 -40.33 -7.59
CA LEU A 16 15.68 -40.21 -7.41
C LEU A 16 16.28 -41.61 -7.36
N LYS A 17 17.10 -41.95 -8.36
CA LYS A 17 17.87 -43.19 -8.44
C LYS A 17 19.01 -43.19 -7.41
N SER A 18 19.20 -44.32 -6.78
CA SER A 18 20.40 -44.64 -6.00
C SER A 18 21.14 -45.79 -6.66
N LYS A 19 22.46 -45.76 -6.59
CA LYS A 19 23.35 -46.84 -6.99
C LYS A 19 23.74 -47.64 -5.75
N GLY A 20 24.03 -48.93 -5.90
CA GLY A 20 24.45 -49.79 -4.79
C GLY A 20 23.40 -50.83 -4.45
N ALA A 21 23.81 -51.86 -3.70
CA ALA A 21 22.99 -53.01 -3.37
C ALA A 21 22.34 -52.91 -1.98
N GLY A 22 22.59 -51.81 -1.25
CA GLY A 22 22.10 -51.63 0.12
C GLY A 22 22.82 -52.50 1.15
N THR A 23 24.02 -52.96 0.85
CA THR A 23 24.87 -53.75 1.77
C THR A 23 25.99 -52.88 2.33
N ASP A 24 26.59 -53.29 3.45
CA ASP A 24 27.73 -52.56 4.05
C ASP A 24 28.92 -52.41 3.08
N ALA A 25 29.09 -53.37 2.15
CA ALA A 25 30.12 -53.34 1.11
C ALA A 25 29.71 -52.56 -0.16
N ALA A 26 28.42 -52.26 -0.34
CA ALA A 26 27.88 -51.53 -1.49
C ALA A 26 26.64 -50.71 -1.07
N PRO A 27 26.84 -49.67 -0.24
CA PRO A 27 25.74 -48.87 0.30
C PRO A 27 25.00 -48.13 -0.81
N PHE A 28 23.75 -47.77 -0.56
CA PHE A 28 23.03 -46.89 -1.47
C PHE A 28 23.68 -45.51 -1.53
N VAL A 29 24.12 -45.11 -2.72
CA VAL A 29 24.70 -43.79 -3.02
C VAL A 29 23.76 -43.06 -3.98
N PRO A 30 23.39 -41.79 -3.73
CA PRO A 30 22.54 -41.04 -4.65
C PRO A 30 23.21 -40.91 -6.04
N GLU A 31 22.49 -41.22 -7.12
CA GLU A 31 22.98 -40.98 -8.50
C GLU A 31 22.72 -39.55 -8.97
N HIS A 32 21.89 -38.82 -8.23
CA HIS A 32 21.51 -37.45 -8.58
C HIS A 32 22.26 -36.46 -7.70
N THR A 33 22.93 -35.52 -8.34
CA THR A 33 23.41 -34.31 -7.71
C THR A 33 22.38 -33.21 -7.92
N ILE A 34 21.76 -32.72 -6.84
CA ILE A 34 21.00 -31.47 -6.88
C ILE A 34 22.03 -30.34 -6.99
N SER A 35 22.27 -29.87 -8.21
CA SER A 35 23.11 -28.71 -8.45
C SER A 35 22.21 -27.48 -8.48
N LEU A 36 22.41 -26.57 -7.53
CA LEU A 36 21.81 -25.24 -7.61
C LEU A 36 22.43 -24.53 -8.81
N THR A 37 21.61 -23.92 -9.66
CA THR A 37 22.12 -23.05 -10.72
C THR A 37 22.91 -21.90 -10.09
N GLU A 38 23.92 -21.36 -10.79
CA GLU A 38 24.69 -20.20 -10.29
C GLU A 38 23.80 -18.99 -9.95
N SER A 39 22.60 -18.92 -10.52
CA SER A 39 21.62 -17.89 -10.18
C SER A 39 21.02 -18.02 -8.77
N LEU A 40 21.03 -19.23 -8.19
CA LEU A 40 20.46 -19.53 -6.87
C LEU A 40 21.52 -19.48 -5.76
N SER A 41 22.81 -19.53 -6.08
CA SER A 41 23.90 -19.40 -5.12
C SER A 41 24.56 -18.01 -5.19
N ASP A 42 25.08 -17.52 -4.06
CA ASP A 42 25.98 -16.38 -4.04
C ASP A 42 27.41 -16.78 -4.44
N ALA A 43 28.28 -15.79 -4.61
CA ALA A 43 29.67 -16.02 -5.00
C ALA A 43 30.48 -16.85 -3.98
N PHE A 44 29.94 -17.05 -2.77
CA PHE A 44 30.52 -17.87 -1.71
C PHE A 44 29.82 -19.24 -1.56
N GLY A 45 28.94 -19.61 -2.49
CA GLY A 45 28.24 -20.89 -2.49
C GLY A 45 27.05 -20.97 -1.53
N ARG A 46 26.57 -19.85 -0.99
CA ARG A 46 25.40 -19.82 -0.09
C ARG A 46 24.12 -19.70 -0.89
N LEU A 47 23.04 -20.35 -0.44
CA LEU A 47 21.72 -20.21 -1.07
C LEU A 47 21.24 -18.75 -0.93
N ARG A 48 20.86 -18.13 -2.04
CA ARG A 48 20.19 -16.83 -2.04
C ARG A 48 18.76 -17.02 -1.55
N THR A 49 18.36 -16.25 -0.55
CA THR A 49 16.99 -16.23 -0.03
C THR A 49 16.37 -14.86 -0.25
N SER A 50 15.06 -14.83 -0.45
CA SER A 50 14.26 -13.61 -0.37
C SER A 50 13.60 -13.56 1.00
N GLN A 51 13.70 -12.42 1.69
CA GLN A 51 13.00 -12.18 2.95
C GLN A 51 11.74 -11.35 2.68
N PRO A 52 10.53 -11.91 2.71
CA PRO A 52 9.32 -11.14 2.56
C PRO A 52 9.10 -10.24 3.79
N LEU A 53 8.84 -8.96 3.57
CA LEU A 53 8.43 -8.02 4.60
C LEU A 53 7.17 -7.29 4.15
N ALA A 54 6.10 -7.40 4.95
CA ALA A 54 4.87 -6.64 4.72
C ALA A 54 5.13 -5.15 4.94
N LEU A 55 4.81 -4.34 3.93
CA LEU A 55 4.79 -2.88 4.01
C LEU A 55 3.43 -2.37 4.51
N PHE A 56 2.38 -3.18 4.32
CA PHE A 56 1.04 -2.94 4.82
C PHE A 56 0.26 -4.25 4.91
N ALA A 57 -0.63 -4.36 5.89
CA ALA A 57 -1.57 -5.44 6.05
C ALA A 57 -2.88 -4.90 6.63
N GLY A 58 -3.92 -4.81 5.80
CA GLY A 58 -5.25 -4.37 6.19
C GLY A 58 -6.20 -5.55 6.37
N LYS A 59 -6.91 -5.58 7.50
CA LYS A 59 -7.98 -6.56 7.83
C LYS A 59 -9.12 -5.83 8.51
N GLN A 60 -10.37 -6.08 8.11
CA GLN A 60 -11.53 -5.28 8.53
C GLN A 60 -12.32 -5.93 9.66
N ILE A 61 -11.62 -6.33 10.74
CA ILE A 61 -12.21 -7.11 11.85
C ILE A 61 -13.16 -6.28 12.71
N LEU A 62 -12.84 -5.00 12.93
CA LEU A 62 -13.55 -4.13 13.87
C LEU A 62 -14.30 -2.97 13.20
N ASP A 63 -13.85 -2.56 12.02
CA ASP A 63 -14.43 -1.51 11.20
C ASP A 63 -13.90 -1.61 9.75
N ASN A 64 -14.19 -0.59 8.93
CA ASN A 64 -13.66 -0.43 7.58
C ASN A 64 -12.28 0.25 7.54
N GLU A 65 -11.51 0.20 8.63
CA GLU A 65 -10.15 0.73 8.74
C GLU A 65 -10.00 2.20 8.25
N PRO A 66 -10.81 3.16 8.76
CA PRO A 66 -10.87 4.53 8.24
C PRO A 66 -9.57 5.33 8.48
N LEU A 67 -8.67 4.83 9.33
CA LEU A 67 -7.35 5.40 9.52
C LEU A 67 -6.39 5.06 8.36
N PHE A 68 -6.64 3.96 7.64
CA PHE A 68 -5.75 3.50 6.57
C PHE A 68 -6.39 3.62 5.19
N TRP A 69 -7.71 3.60 5.11
CA TRP A 69 -8.49 3.65 3.88
C TRP A 69 -9.35 4.90 3.81
N ASP A 70 -9.28 5.57 2.67
CA ASP A 70 -10.22 6.58 2.24
C ASP A 70 -11.32 5.94 1.38
N GLU A 71 -12.54 6.47 1.49
CA GLU A 71 -13.70 6.05 0.72
C GLU A 71 -14.43 7.27 0.16
N GLY A 72 -14.60 7.30 -1.15
CA GLY A 72 -15.14 8.48 -1.83
C GLY A 72 -16.03 8.11 -3.01
N LEU A 73 -17.20 8.75 -3.07
CA LEU A 73 -17.99 8.89 -4.29
C LEU A 73 -17.38 10.02 -5.11
N GLU A 74 -16.51 9.68 -6.04
CA GLU A 74 -15.75 10.63 -6.87
C GLU A 74 -16.67 11.36 -7.87
N SER A 75 -17.71 10.68 -8.34
CA SER A 75 -18.72 11.27 -9.22
C SER A 75 -20.05 10.52 -9.16
N GLY A 76 -21.11 11.19 -9.59
CA GLY A 76 -22.44 10.60 -9.70
C GLY A 76 -23.20 10.56 -8.37
N GLY A 77 -23.98 9.51 -8.16
CA GLY A 77 -24.84 9.33 -6.98
C GLY A 77 -25.00 7.84 -6.66
N GLY A 78 -25.82 7.51 -5.66
CA GLY A 78 -26.39 6.16 -5.48
C GLY A 78 -25.41 4.98 -5.31
N ILE A 79 -24.14 5.24 -5.03
CA ILE A 79 -23.16 4.23 -4.62
C ILE A 79 -22.79 4.47 -3.16
N THR A 80 -22.90 3.44 -2.33
CA THR A 80 -22.60 3.48 -0.90
C THR A 80 -21.59 2.40 -0.52
N SER A 81 -20.91 2.60 0.60
CA SER A 81 -20.05 1.61 1.23
C SER A 81 -20.62 1.23 2.59
N ASN A 82 -20.59 -0.06 2.91
CA ASN A 82 -21.03 -0.55 4.22
C ASN A 82 -20.11 -1.67 4.71
N TRP A 83 -19.56 -1.49 5.90
CA TRP A 83 -18.86 -2.55 6.60
C TRP A 83 -19.83 -3.55 7.24
N VAL A 84 -19.56 -4.82 7.03
CA VAL A 84 -20.36 -5.94 7.54
C VAL A 84 -19.53 -6.69 8.58
N LYS A 85 -19.87 -6.48 9.86
CA LYS A 85 -19.15 -7.05 11.00
C LYS A 85 -18.97 -8.56 10.92
N ASP A 86 -20.03 -9.29 10.55
CA ASP A 86 -20.01 -10.76 10.53
C ASP A 86 -19.16 -11.33 9.37
N GLU A 87 -18.94 -10.53 8.32
CA GLU A 87 -18.07 -10.89 7.19
C GLU A 87 -16.65 -10.33 7.33
N ALA A 88 -16.41 -9.41 8.28
CA ALA A 88 -15.17 -8.66 8.42
C ALA A 88 -14.71 -8.05 7.08
N ALA A 89 -15.67 -7.49 6.34
CA ALA A 89 -15.49 -7.01 4.98
C ALA A 89 -16.35 -5.77 4.72
N THR A 90 -15.99 -5.02 3.69
CA THR A 90 -16.76 -3.87 3.23
C THR A 90 -17.38 -4.16 1.87
N THR A 91 -18.67 -3.88 1.75
CA THR A 91 -19.42 -4.06 0.50
C THR A 91 -19.73 -2.69 -0.09
N ILE A 92 -19.21 -2.43 -1.28
CA ILE A 92 -19.60 -1.27 -2.09
C ILE A 92 -20.83 -1.66 -2.91
N THR A 93 -21.89 -0.85 -2.85
CA THR A 93 -23.19 -1.12 -3.49
C THR A 93 -23.62 0.04 -4.35
N SER A 94 -23.84 -0.21 -5.64
CA SER A 94 -24.51 0.71 -6.57
C SER A 94 -25.99 0.36 -6.67
N THR A 95 -26.85 1.38 -6.67
CA THR A 95 -28.27 1.23 -7.00
C THR A 95 -28.50 1.09 -8.52
N LEU A 96 -29.71 0.68 -8.89
CA LEU A 96 -30.14 0.51 -10.28
C LEU A 96 -30.16 1.84 -11.05
N ASN A 97 -29.68 1.82 -12.30
CA ASN A 97 -29.68 2.95 -13.24
C ASN A 97 -28.90 4.18 -12.74
N THR A 98 -27.81 3.94 -12.02
CA THR A 98 -27.02 4.98 -11.39
C THR A 98 -25.65 5.06 -12.04
N ALA A 99 -25.33 6.21 -12.64
CA ALA A 99 -23.97 6.51 -13.06
C ALA A 99 -23.15 7.02 -11.88
N GLY A 100 -21.93 6.52 -11.72
CA GLY A 100 -21.03 7.00 -10.69
C GLY A 100 -19.70 6.28 -10.66
N VAL A 101 -18.77 6.84 -9.89
CA VAL A 101 -17.49 6.24 -9.58
C VAL A 101 -17.33 6.28 -8.07
N PHE A 102 -17.14 5.12 -7.46
CA PHE A 102 -16.84 5.01 -6.04
C PHE A 102 -15.53 4.25 -5.86
N THR A 103 -14.65 4.80 -5.04
CA THR A 103 -13.34 4.24 -4.76
C THR A 103 -13.13 4.08 -3.26
N ARG A 104 -12.51 2.96 -2.89
CA ARG A 104 -11.90 2.70 -1.60
C ARG A 104 -10.38 2.56 -1.82
N GLN A 105 -9.58 3.43 -1.23
CA GLN A 105 -8.14 3.54 -1.49
C GLN A 105 -7.34 3.67 -0.19
N THR A 106 -6.15 3.06 -0.11
CA THR A 106 -5.24 3.35 1.02
C THR A 106 -4.74 4.79 0.95
N PHE A 107 -4.72 5.53 2.07
CA PHE A 107 -4.08 6.85 2.10
C PHE A 107 -2.62 6.74 1.67
N GLN A 108 -1.90 5.78 2.26
CA GLN A 108 -0.49 5.55 1.99
C GLN A 108 -0.27 5.01 0.57
N ARG A 109 0.73 5.58 -0.10
CA ARG A 109 1.36 5.02 -1.30
C ARG A 109 2.60 4.25 -0.90
N PHE A 110 2.79 3.06 -1.47
CA PHE A 110 3.80 2.11 -0.98
C PHE A 110 5.11 2.18 -1.75
N ASN A 111 6.23 2.38 -1.05
CA ASN A 111 7.53 2.50 -1.70
C ASN A 111 7.95 1.18 -2.37
N TYR A 112 8.20 1.22 -3.67
CA TYR A 112 8.95 0.20 -4.38
C TYR A 112 10.45 0.50 -4.30
N GLN A 113 11.25 -0.47 -3.84
CA GLN A 113 12.71 -0.34 -3.82
C GLN A 113 13.34 -1.08 -5.00
N PRO A 114 14.07 -0.38 -5.89
CA PRO A 114 14.82 -1.02 -6.97
C PRO A 114 15.71 -2.16 -6.46
N GLY A 115 15.68 -3.29 -7.16
CA GLY A 115 16.39 -4.51 -6.76
C GLY A 115 15.54 -5.48 -5.93
N LYS A 116 14.30 -5.13 -5.58
CA LYS A 116 13.33 -6.01 -4.92
C LYS A 116 12.09 -6.19 -5.78
N SER A 117 11.39 -7.32 -5.67
CA SER A 117 10.03 -7.45 -6.21
C SER A 117 9.02 -7.02 -5.17
N GLN A 118 7.87 -6.54 -5.65
CA GLN A 118 6.73 -6.19 -4.84
C GLN A 118 5.62 -7.19 -5.13
N LEU A 119 5.05 -7.75 -4.05
CA LEU A 119 3.97 -8.72 -4.07
C LEU A 119 2.74 -8.08 -3.45
N ILE A 120 1.67 -7.95 -4.23
CA ILE A 120 0.36 -7.49 -3.80
C ILE A 120 -0.54 -8.70 -3.68
N THR A 121 -1.23 -8.79 -2.55
CA THR A 121 -2.30 -9.75 -2.35
C THR A 121 -3.54 -9.02 -1.87
N MET A 122 -4.64 -9.11 -2.62
CA MET A 122 -5.92 -8.49 -2.28
C MET A 122 -7.02 -9.53 -2.36
N THR A 123 -7.99 -9.45 -1.45
CA THR A 123 -9.12 -10.39 -1.39
C THR A 123 -10.41 -9.63 -1.65
N GLY A 124 -11.28 -10.21 -2.48
CA GLY A 124 -12.58 -9.63 -2.78
C GLY A 124 -13.38 -10.49 -3.75
N THR A 125 -14.60 -10.06 -4.04
CA THR A 125 -15.47 -10.73 -5.02
C THR A 125 -15.83 -9.71 -6.08
N LEU A 126 -15.20 -9.82 -7.26
CA LEU A 126 -15.48 -8.91 -8.37
C LEU A 126 -16.95 -9.02 -8.76
N ASP A 127 -17.49 -10.20 -9.01
CA ASP A 127 -18.83 -10.31 -9.59
C ASP A 127 -19.90 -10.86 -8.64
N LEU A 128 -19.98 -10.30 -7.43
CA LEU A 128 -20.87 -10.81 -6.36
C LEU A 128 -22.37 -10.77 -6.73
N SER A 129 -22.81 -9.72 -7.42
CA SER A 129 -24.21 -9.54 -7.84
C SER A 129 -24.52 -10.14 -9.22
N GLY A 130 -23.54 -10.76 -9.88
CA GLY A 130 -23.60 -11.09 -11.30
C GLY A 130 -23.33 -9.87 -12.20
N GLY A 131 -22.66 -10.13 -13.32
CA GLY A 131 -22.18 -9.10 -14.24
C GLY A 131 -23.31 -8.31 -14.85
N GLY A 132 -23.00 -7.10 -15.34
CA GLY A 132 -24.00 -6.22 -15.91
C GLY A 132 -23.41 -5.21 -16.87
N THR A 133 -24.15 -4.92 -17.94
CA THR A 133 -23.80 -3.84 -18.88
C THR A 133 -23.55 -2.54 -18.13
N GLY A 134 -22.48 -1.84 -18.48
CA GLY A 134 -22.05 -0.59 -17.86
C GLY A 134 -21.51 -0.70 -16.44
N VAL A 135 -21.21 -1.90 -15.92
CA VAL A 135 -20.56 -2.06 -14.60
C VAL A 135 -19.10 -2.43 -14.80
N GLN A 136 -18.20 -1.68 -14.16
CA GLN A 136 -16.78 -2.03 -14.08
C GLN A 136 -16.35 -2.11 -12.63
N ARG A 137 -15.51 -3.08 -12.30
CA ARG A 137 -14.98 -3.28 -10.94
C ARG A 137 -13.49 -3.56 -11.02
N ARG A 138 -12.70 -2.90 -10.19
CA ARG A 138 -11.24 -2.95 -10.22
C ARG A 138 -10.66 -3.27 -8.86
N VAL A 139 -9.66 -4.14 -8.83
CA VAL A 139 -8.90 -4.49 -7.62
C VAL A 139 -7.41 -4.58 -7.96
N GLY A 140 -6.58 -3.85 -7.22
CA GLY A 140 -5.13 -3.90 -7.40
C GLY A 140 -4.41 -2.68 -6.82
N GLN A 141 -3.20 -2.44 -7.30
CA GLN A 141 -2.38 -1.30 -6.91
C GLN A 141 -2.37 -0.26 -8.04
N PHE A 142 -3.17 0.79 -7.92
CA PHE A 142 -3.36 1.77 -8.99
C PHE A 142 -3.91 3.10 -8.50
N ASP A 143 -3.73 4.12 -9.35
CA ASP A 143 -4.44 5.38 -9.32
C ASP A 143 -4.99 5.73 -10.72
N ASP A 144 -5.36 6.99 -10.93
CA ASP A 144 -5.94 7.45 -12.19
C ASP A 144 -4.91 7.51 -13.32
N GLU A 145 -3.61 7.50 -13.00
CA GLU A 145 -2.53 7.69 -13.95
C GLU A 145 -1.74 6.41 -14.22
N ASN A 146 -1.52 5.58 -13.21
CA ASN A 146 -0.70 4.37 -13.31
C ASN A 146 -1.26 3.22 -12.48
N GLY A 147 -0.90 1.99 -12.83
CA GLY A 147 -1.04 0.86 -11.92
C GLY A 147 -1.32 -0.48 -12.57
N LEU A 148 -1.50 -1.47 -11.70
CA LEU A 148 -1.67 -2.88 -12.04
C LEU A 148 -2.90 -3.41 -11.31
N PHE A 149 -3.89 -3.89 -12.05
CA PHE A 149 -5.14 -4.36 -11.44
C PHE A 149 -5.85 -5.41 -12.28
N PHE A 150 -6.71 -6.18 -11.62
CA PHE A 150 -7.76 -6.93 -12.29
C PHE A 150 -8.96 -5.99 -12.51
N GLU A 151 -9.60 -6.14 -13.67
CA GLU A 151 -10.80 -5.39 -14.05
C GLU A 151 -11.86 -6.39 -14.51
N ASP A 152 -13.02 -6.39 -13.85
CA ASP A 152 -14.25 -6.85 -14.46
C ASP A 152 -14.85 -5.67 -15.24
N ASP A 153 -15.12 -5.87 -16.52
CA ASP A 153 -15.72 -4.89 -17.42
C ASP A 153 -16.89 -5.56 -18.13
N GLU A 154 -18.09 -5.29 -17.62
CA GLU A 154 -19.35 -5.86 -18.10
C GLU A 154 -19.37 -7.40 -18.12
N GLY A 155 -18.81 -8.04 -17.09
CA GLY A 155 -18.71 -9.50 -16.97
C GLY A 155 -17.50 -10.12 -17.66
N THR A 156 -16.69 -9.31 -18.36
CA THR A 156 -15.42 -9.78 -18.95
C THR A 156 -14.27 -9.39 -18.05
N VAL A 157 -13.67 -10.39 -17.38
CA VAL A 157 -12.49 -10.16 -16.55
C VAL A 157 -11.22 -9.99 -17.40
N LYS A 158 -10.40 -9.03 -16.99
CA LYS A 158 -9.18 -8.58 -17.64
C LYS A 158 -8.09 -8.36 -16.59
N VAL A 159 -6.84 -8.44 -17.03
CA VAL A 159 -5.70 -7.86 -16.31
C VAL A 159 -5.29 -6.59 -17.03
N VAL A 160 -4.95 -5.55 -16.26
CA VAL A 160 -4.69 -4.21 -16.79
C VAL A 160 -3.35 -3.70 -16.25
N MET A 161 -2.54 -3.17 -17.17
CA MET A 161 -1.40 -2.32 -16.89
C MET A 161 -1.72 -0.91 -17.39
N ARG A 162 -1.96 0.01 -16.45
CA ARG A 162 -2.21 1.44 -16.69
C ARG A 162 -0.91 2.23 -16.64
N SER A 163 -0.74 3.13 -17.61
CA SER A 163 0.49 3.92 -17.75
C SER A 163 0.22 5.36 -18.18
N LYS A 164 0.88 6.32 -17.51
CA LYS A 164 0.91 7.75 -17.89
C LYS A 164 2.21 8.15 -18.59
N VAL A 165 3.09 7.19 -18.90
CA VAL A 165 4.44 7.47 -19.44
C VAL A 165 4.42 8.28 -20.74
N SER A 166 3.36 8.15 -21.55
CA SER A 166 3.18 8.90 -22.80
C SER A 166 2.75 10.37 -22.60
N GLY A 167 2.46 10.80 -21.37
CA GLY A 167 1.76 12.06 -21.06
C GLY A 167 0.23 11.92 -21.04
N SER A 168 -0.31 10.82 -21.57
CA SER A 168 -1.72 10.42 -21.51
C SER A 168 -1.88 9.05 -20.89
N VAL A 169 -3.01 8.81 -20.24
CA VAL A 169 -3.32 7.50 -19.63
C VAL A 169 -3.60 6.50 -20.74
N VAL A 170 -2.87 5.38 -20.71
CA VAL A 170 -3.06 4.25 -21.63
C VAL A 170 -3.17 2.97 -20.80
N ASP A 171 -4.23 2.21 -21.03
CA ASP A 171 -4.46 0.91 -20.42
C ASP A 171 -4.11 -0.20 -21.42
N SER A 172 -3.10 -1.01 -21.09
CA SER A 172 -2.87 -2.29 -21.76
C SER A 172 -3.71 -3.37 -21.09
N LYS A 173 -4.73 -3.86 -21.79
CA LYS A 173 -5.72 -4.80 -21.23
C LYS A 173 -5.62 -6.15 -21.90
N THR A 174 -5.56 -7.23 -21.11
CA THR A 174 -5.65 -8.60 -21.62
C THR A 174 -6.86 -9.29 -20.99
N THR A 175 -7.81 -9.72 -21.82
CA THR A 175 -9.01 -10.46 -21.39
C THR A 175 -8.64 -11.87 -20.91
N GLN A 176 -9.47 -12.45 -20.04
CA GLN A 176 -9.27 -13.80 -19.52
C GLN A 176 -9.01 -14.83 -20.61
N ALA A 177 -9.82 -14.83 -21.68
CA ALA A 177 -9.65 -15.73 -22.83
C ALA A 177 -8.30 -15.58 -23.57
N SER A 178 -7.56 -14.50 -23.33
CA SER A 178 -6.24 -14.22 -23.93
C SER A 178 -5.09 -14.26 -22.91
N TRP A 179 -5.35 -14.75 -21.69
CA TRP A 179 -4.30 -14.99 -20.71
C TRP A 179 -3.27 -15.98 -21.24
N ASN A 180 -1.99 -15.74 -20.95
CA ASN A 180 -0.86 -16.37 -21.64
C ASN A 180 -0.12 -17.43 -20.79
N LEU A 181 -0.58 -17.67 -19.56
CA LEU A 181 -0.07 -18.73 -18.68
C LEU A 181 -1.19 -19.72 -18.35
N ASP A 182 -2.31 -19.23 -17.83
CA ASP A 182 -3.49 -20.02 -17.53
C ASP A 182 -4.74 -19.19 -17.76
N VAL A 183 -5.67 -19.71 -18.58
CA VAL A 183 -6.94 -19.05 -18.93
C VAL A 183 -7.98 -19.18 -17.80
N MET A 184 -7.78 -20.13 -16.88
CA MET A 184 -8.71 -20.43 -15.77
C MET A 184 -10.13 -20.75 -16.24
N ASP A 185 -10.27 -21.43 -17.38
CA ASP A 185 -11.54 -21.94 -17.93
C ASP A 185 -11.63 -23.48 -17.88
N GLY A 186 -10.68 -24.13 -17.21
CA GLY A 186 -10.53 -25.59 -17.17
C GLY A 186 -9.62 -26.17 -18.26
N THR A 187 -9.16 -25.37 -19.23
CA THR A 187 -8.27 -25.82 -20.30
C THR A 187 -6.79 -25.51 -20.08
N GLY A 188 -6.47 -24.59 -19.16
CA GLY A 188 -5.11 -24.19 -18.81
C GLY A 188 -4.37 -25.17 -17.90
N GLU A 189 -3.13 -24.84 -17.55
CA GLU A 189 -2.20 -25.71 -16.81
C GLU A 189 -2.74 -26.16 -15.43
N SER A 190 -3.49 -25.30 -14.73
CA SER A 190 -4.10 -25.63 -13.44
C SER A 190 -5.32 -26.55 -13.55
N GLY A 191 -5.98 -26.60 -14.71
CA GLY A 191 -7.28 -27.28 -14.89
C GLY A 191 -8.44 -26.66 -14.10
N ILE A 192 -8.27 -25.44 -13.56
CA ILE A 192 -9.29 -24.75 -12.77
C ILE A 192 -10.19 -23.92 -13.68
N THR A 193 -11.50 -23.97 -13.45
CA THR A 193 -12.45 -22.97 -13.96
C THR A 193 -12.76 -21.98 -12.83
N VAL A 194 -12.40 -20.72 -12.99
CA VAL A 194 -12.70 -19.68 -11.98
C VAL A 194 -14.17 -19.26 -12.04
N ASP A 195 -14.79 -19.13 -10.87
CA ASP A 195 -16.13 -18.56 -10.70
C ASP A 195 -16.01 -17.16 -10.09
N TRP A 196 -16.24 -16.13 -10.90
CA TRP A 196 -16.11 -14.72 -10.50
C TRP A 196 -17.19 -14.25 -9.51
N SER A 197 -18.25 -15.05 -9.31
CA SER A 197 -19.24 -14.81 -8.25
C SER A 197 -18.73 -15.20 -6.85
N LYS A 198 -17.54 -15.82 -6.77
CA LYS A 198 -16.88 -16.23 -5.52
C LYS A 198 -15.69 -15.36 -5.19
N SER A 199 -15.42 -15.22 -3.90
CA SER A 199 -14.26 -14.47 -3.41
C SER A 199 -12.97 -15.09 -3.90
N GLN A 200 -12.06 -14.25 -4.38
CA GLN A 200 -10.74 -14.64 -4.85
C GLN A 200 -9.66 -13.97 -4.01
N ILE A 201 -8.49 -14.62 -3.93
CA ILE A 201 -7.25 -13.99 -3.49
C ILE A 201 -6.49 -13.60 -4.75
N PHE A 202 -6.58 -12.33 -5.13
CA PHE A 202 -5.87 -11.74 -6.25
C PHE A 202 -4.41 -11.54 -5.88
N VAL A 203 -3.51 -11.98 -6.77
CA VAL A 203 -2.07 -11.86 -6.61
C VAL A 203 -1.51 -11.07 -7.79
N ILE A 204 -0.71 -10.05 -7.49
CA ILE A 204 0.10 -9.35 -8.49
C ILE A 204 1.52 -9.31 -7.94
N ASP A 205 2.49 -9.82 -8.68
CA ASP A 205 3.90 -9.57 -8.37
C ASP A 205 4.57 -8.86 -9.53
N TYR A 206 5.48 -7.95 -9.18
CA TYR A 206 6.23 -7.24 -10.20
C TYR A 206 7.57 -6.77 -9.70
N LYS A 207 8.46 -6.56 -10.66
CA LYS A 207 9.64 -5.73 -10.49
C LYS A 207 9.47 -4.54 -11.41
N TRP A 208 9.63 -3.33 -10.89
CA TRP A 208 9.56 -2.14 -11.72
C TRP A 208 10.85 -2.00 -12.51
N LEU A 209 11.90 -1.41 -11.93
CA LEU A 209 13.11 -1.02 -12.67
C LEU A 209 12.78 -0.40 -14.04
N SER A 210 11.60 0.24 -14.12
CA SER A 210 10.90 0.69 -15.33
C SER A 210 10.56 -0.36 -16.41
N VAL A 211 11.24 -1.50 -16.53
CA VAL A 211 11.04 -2.48 -17.62
C VAL A 211 10.97 -3.94 -17.14
N GLY A 212 10.71 -4.17 -15.86
CA GLY A 212 10.62 -5.51 -15.31
C GLY A 212 9.35 -6.27 -15.70
N ARG A 213 9.27 -7.53 -15.24
CA ARG A 213 8.13 -8.42 -15.49
C ARG A 213 7.03 -8.13 -14.48
N ILE A 214 5.78 -8.21 -14.94
CA ILE A 214 4.57 -8.20 -14.11
C ILE A 214 3.90 -9.56 -14.29
N ARG A 215 3.42 -10.14 -13.19
CA ARG A 215 2.57 -11.34 -13.21
C ARG A 215 1.30 -11.10 -12.43
N TYR A 216 0.21 -11.63 -12.95
CA TYR A 216 -1.10 -11.66 -12.33
C TYR A 216 -1.44 -13.12 -12.01
N GLY A 217 -2.07 -13.37 -10.88
CA GLY A 217 -2.46 -14.71 -10.47
C GLY A 217 -3.61 -14.72 -9.47
N LEU A 218 -4.07 -15.93 -9.18
CA LEU A 218 -5.07 -16.20 -8.16
C LEU A 218 -4.52 -17.27 -7.21
N ASP A 219 -4.65 -17.06 -5.90
CA ASP A 219 -4.41 -18.14 -4.93
C ASP A 219 -5.69 -18.94 -4.76
N ILE A 220 -5.66 -20.19 -5.25
CA ILE A 220 -6.79 -21.12 -5.19
C ILE A 220 -6.25 -22.47 -4.70
N ASN A 221 -6.89 -23.01 -3.67
CA ASN A 221 -6.50 -24.25 -3.00
C ASN A 221 -5.09 -24.20 -2.36
N GLY A 222 -4.67 -23.03 -1.88
CA GLY A 222 -3.42 -22.84 -1.13
C GLY A 222 -2.18 -22.75 -2.03
N ALA A 223 -2.36 -22.39 -3.30
CA ALA A 223 -1.29 -22.21 -4.26
C ALA A 223 -1.62 -21.07 -5.22
N VAL A 224 -0.61 -20.26 -5.55
CA VAL A 224 -0.73 -19.20 -6.54
C VAL A 224 -0.63 -19.79 -7.94
N HIS A 225 -1.69 -19.60 -8.73
CA HIS A 225 -1.73 -19.91 -10.16
C HIS A 225 -1.57 -18.60 -10.93
N TYR A 226 -0.44 -18.40 -11.58
CA TYR A 226 -0.23 -17.23 -12.43
C TYR A 226 -0.98 -17.39 -13.74
N VAL A 227 -1.80 -16.41 -14.07
CA VAL A 227 -2.70 -16.44 -15.23
C VAL A 227 -2.14 -15.68 -16.42
N HIS A 228 -1.48 -14.55 -16.18
CA HIS A 228 -0.93 -13.71 -17.24
C HIS A 228 0.36 -13.03 -16.81
N ALA A 229 1.26 -12.79 -17.77
CA ALA A 229 2.46 -12.00 -17.57
C ALA A 229 2.70 -10.98 -18.69
N PHE A 230 3.04 -9.75 -18.29
CA PHE A 230 3.64 -8.76 -19.18
C PHE A 230 5.17 -8.80 -19.02
N ASN A 231 5.88 -9.00 -20.13
CA ASN A 231 7.33 -8.92 -20.19
C ASN A 231 7.73 -7.62 -20.90
N ASN A 232 8.30 -6.68 -20.16
CA ASN A 232 8.59 -5.34 -20.66
C ASN A 232 10.06 -5.17 -21.13
N ALA A 233 10.97 -5.97 -20.60
CA ALA A 233 12.39 -5.92 -20.93
C ALA A 233 12.63 -6.38 -22.37
N ASN A 234 13.42 -5.60 -23.12
CA ASN A 234 13.65 -5.83 -24.55
C ASN A 234 12.35 -5.83 -25.40
N VAL A 235 11.28 -5.20 -24.90
CA VAL A 235 9.99 -5.04 -25.58
C VAL A 235 9.62 -3.56 -25.63
N ASN A 236 9.65 -2.89 -24.48
CA ASN A 236 9.30 -1.47 -24.40
C ASN A 236 10.53 -0.58 -24.68
N ALA A 237 10.31 0.53 -25.38
CA ALA A 237 11.34 1.57 -25.58
C ALA A 237 11.56 2.47 -24.34
N GLY A 238 10.82 2.23 -23.25
CA GLY A 238 10.86 3.03 -22.03
C GLY A 238 10.08 2.37 -20.88
N ALA A 239 9.84 3.14 -19.83
CA ALA A 239 9.14 2.66 -18.64
C ALA A 239 7.72 2.17 -18.96
N TYR A 240 7.27 1.10 -18.31
CA TYR A 240 5.89 0.62 -18.46
C TYR A 240 4.89 1.38 -17.56
N MET A 241 5.36 2.06 -16.50
CA MET A 241 4.58 2.97 -15.64
C MET A 241 5.51 4.08 -15.12
N SER A 242 4.98 5.30 -14.92
CA SER A 242 5.81 6.46 -14.52
C SER A 242 6.15 6.45 -13.04
N THR A 243 5.36 5.78 -12.20
CA THR A 243 5.62 5.58 -10.78
C THR A 243 5.14 4.19 -10.34
N PRO A 244 5.92 3.47 -9.51
CA PRO A 244 5.49 2.25 -8.84
C PRO A 244 4.89 2.51 -7.44
N ASN A 245 5.05 3.74 -6.91
CA ASN A 245 4.60 4.10 -5.58
C ASN A 245 3.13 4.48 -5.61
N LEU A 246 2.29 3.45 -5.56
CA LEU A 246 0.85 3.54 -5.77
C LEU A 246 0.08 3.00 -4.57
N PRO A 247 -1.16 3.48 -4.34
CA PRO A 247 -2.00 2.97 -3.27
C PRO A 247 -2.65 1.64 -3.67
N LEU A 248 -3.18 0.90 -2.70
CA LEU A 248 -4.07 -0.23 -2.97
C LEU A 248 -5.49 0.32 -3.14
N ARG A 249 -6.23 -0.17 -4.13
CA ARG A 249 -7.51 0.40 -4.52
C ARG A 249 -8.53 -0.66 -4.92
N TYR A 250 -9.76 -0.47 -4.43
CA TYR A 250 -10.98 -1.10 -4.92
C TYR A 250 -11.83 0.01 -5.56
N GLN A 251 -12.31 -0.18 -6.79
CA GLN A 251 -13.14 0.81 -7.47
C GLN A 251 -14.31 0.15 -8.17
N ILE A 252 -15.50 0.75 -8.08
CA ILE A 252 -16.65 0.42 -8.92
C ILE A 252 -17.02 1.64 -9.77
N VAL A 253 -17.25 1.40 -11.05
CA VAL A 253 -17.74 2.39 -12.01
C VAL A 253 -19.05 1.87 -12.57
N THR A 254 -20.06 2.72 -12.58
CA THR A 254 -21.38 2.38 -13.13
C THR A 254 -21.88 3.47 -14.06
N THR A 255 -22.83 3.11 -14.91
CA THR A 255 -23.50 3.98 -15.87
C THR A 255 -24.99 4.10 -15.53
N SER A 256 -25.70 5.03 -16.19
CA SER A 256 -27.14 5.21 -15.99
C SER A 256 -28.00 4.02 -16.46
N SER A 257 -27.41 3.00 -17.08
CA SER A 257 -28.07 1.76 -17.49
C SER A 257 -27.63 0.53 -16.66
N SER A 258 -26.74 0.72 -15.68
CA SER A 258 -26.21 -0.39 -14.90
C SER A 258 -27.27 -1.01 -13.99
N PRO A 259 -27.29 -2.35 -13.84
CA PRO A 259 -28.08 -2.99 -12.79
C PRO A 259 -27.54 -2.62 -11.41
N ALA A 260 -28.37 -2.83 -10.39
CA ALA A 260 -27.88 -2.78 -9.02
C ALA A 260 -26.74 -3.79 -8.85
N SER A 261 -25.62 -3.32 -8.31
CA SER A 261 -24.36 -4.06 -8.34
C SER A 261 -23.64 -3.97 -7.02
N THR A 262 -22.99 -5.07 -6.60
CA THR A 262 -22.16 -5.11 -5.40
C THR A 262 -20.72 -5.46 -5.74
N PHE A 263 -19.80 -5.03 -4.88
CA PHE A 263 -18.38 -5.34 -4.94
C PHE A 263 -17.83 -5.52 -3.51
N LEU A 264 -17.33 -6.72 -3.20
CA LEU A 264 -16.88 -7.09 -1.86
C LEU A 264 -15.37 -6.86 -1.70
N CYS A 265 -14.98 -6.12 -0.68
CA CYS A 265 -13.60 -5.75 -0.34
C CYS A 265 -13.24 -6.35 1.02
N ILE A 266 -12.26 -7.26 1.10
CA ILE A 266 -12.02 -8.07 2.31
C ILE A 266 -10.69 -7.70 2.98
N CYS A 267 -9.56 -8.15 2.41
CA CYS A 267 -8.22 -7.97 2.97
C CYS A 267 -7.25 -7.50 1.89
N ALA A 268 -6.18 -6.82 2.30
CA ALA A 268 -5.15 -6.40 1.37
C ALA A 268 -3.78 -6.34 2.04
N THR A 269 -2.74 -6.72 1.32
CA THR A 269 -1.35 -6.58 1.75
C THR A 269 -0.45 -6.25 0.57
N ILE A 270 0.63 -5.54 0.88
CA ILE A 270 1.74 -5.33 -0.05
C ILE A 270 3.05 -5.69 0.65
N ILE A 271 3.87 -6.47 -0.03
CA ILE A 271 5.05 -7.13 0.52
C ILE A 271 6.25 -6.80 -0.35
N SER A 272 7.38 -6.45 0.26
CA SER A 272 8.67 -6.38 -0.39
C SER A 272 9.36 -7.75 -0.28
N GLU A 273 9.62 -8.41 -1.41
CA GLU A 273 10.27 -9.72 -1.48
C GLU A 273 11.81 -9.57 -1.47
N GLY A 274 12.33 -8.96 -0.42
CA GLY A 274 13.76 -8.70 -0.21
C GLY A 274 14.04 -7.79 0.99
N GLY A 275 13.10 -7.73 1.94
CA GLY A 275 13.09 -6.84 3.08
C GLY A 275 12.96 -5.36 2.69
N THR A 276 13.22 -4.46 3.63
CA THR A 276 13.33 -3.01 3.37
C THR A 276 14.71 -2.52 3.75
N SER A 277 15.21 -1.56 2.99
CA SER A 277 16.46 -0.87 3.31
C SER A 277 16.09 0.57 3.68
N GLU A 278 16.62 1.09 4.78
CA GLU A 278 16.33 2.47 5.20
C GLU A 278 17.23 3.50 4.51
N LEU A 279 17.34 3.40 3.19
CA LEU A 279 18.03 4.40 2.38
C LEU A 279 17.16 5.66 2.31
N GLY A 280 17.79 6.82 2.43
CA GLY A 280 17.08 8.09 2.48
C GLY A 280 17.88 9.19 3.16
N ILE A 281 17.28 10.37 3.24
CA ILE A 281 17.85 11.55 3.86
C ILE A 281 17.07 11.87 5.13
N ASN A 282 17.78 11.97 6.26
CA ASN A 282 17.20 12.52 7.49
C ASN A 282 17.16 14.04 7.38
N ARG A 283 16.00 14.63 7.68
CA ARG A 283 15.76 16.07 7.74
C ARG A 283 14.97 16.40 8.99
N TYR A 284 14.86 17.68 9.29
CA TYR A 284 13.95 18.16 10.32
C TYR A 284 13.40 19.55 9.95
N VAL A 285 12.21 19.86 10.45
CA VAL A 285 11.63 21.20 10.42
C VAL A 285 11.41 21.68 11.85
N SER A 286 11.67 22.96 12.12
CA SER A 286 11.62 23.52 13.48
C SER A 286 11.13 24.96 13.49
N THR A 287 10.48 25.36 14.58
CA THR A 287 10.12 26.76 14.84
C THR A 287 11.36 27.64 15.13
N GLY A 288 12.55 27.05 15.29
CA GLY A 288 13.77 27.78 15.62
C GLY A 288 13.64 28.48 16.98
N ASN A 289 13.79 29.81 17.00
CA ASN A 289 13.65 30.61 18.21
C ASN A 289 12.23 31.19 18.41
N THR A 290 11.36 31.09 17.41
CA THR A 290 9.98 31.57 17.47
C THR A 290 9.14 30.59 18.27
N HIS A 291 8.53 31.06 19.36
CA HIS A 291 7.70 30.22 20.22
C HIS A 291 6.22 30.38 19.87
N VAL A 292 5.45 29.34 20.16
CA VAL A 292 4.00 29.39 20.26
C VAL A 292 3.66 29.69 21.72
N ASN A 293 3.04 30.83 21.97
CA ASN A 293 2.58 31.18 23.32
C ASN A 293 1.23 30.46 23.55
N ALA A 294 1.29 29.36 24.29
CA ALA A 294 0.15 28.54 24.67
C ALA A 294 -0.49 29.15 25.93
N ASN A 295 -1.35 30.14 25.73
CA ASN A 295 -1.82 31.05 26.79
C ASN A 295 -2.92 30.49 27.69
N ILE A 296 -3.69 29.50 27.23
CA ILE A 296 -4.80 28.91 28.00
C ILE A 296 -4.50 27.45 28.35
N ALA A 297 -4.49 27.14 29.64
CA ALA A 297 -4.32 25.79 30.17
C ALA A 297 -5.33 24.80 29.54
N GLY A 298 -4.85 23.62 29.17
CA GLY A 298 -5.68 22.55 28.58
C GLY A 298 -6.08 22.75 27.10
N THR A 299 -5.84 23.93 26.51
CA THR A 299 -6.08 24.17 25.08
C THR A 299 -4.92 23.62 24.26
N ILE A 300 -5.20 22.93 23.17
CA ILE A 300 -4.16 22.41 22.27
C ILE A 300 -3.79 23.48 21.26
N TYR A 301 -2.50 23.74 21.07
CA TYR A 301 -1.95 24.67 20.07
C TYR A 301 -1.07 23.92 19.09
N ALA A 302 -1.16 24.27 17.80
CA ALA A 302 -0.24 23.78 16.78
C ALA A 302 1.14 24.41 16.97
N VAL A 303 2.21 23.63 16.83
CA VAL A 303 3.61 24.07 16.94
C VAL A 303 4.30 23.97 15.59
N VAL A 304 4.33 22.77 15.01
CA VAL A 304 4.90 22.50 13.67
C VAL A 304 3.97 21.57 12.92
N GLY A 305 3.57 21.94 11.70
CA GLY A 305 2.83 21.09 10.77
C GLY A 305 3.74 20.62 9.65
N MET A 306 3.52 19.41 9.16
CA MET A 306 4.15 18.87 7.96
C MET A 306 3.11 18.12 7.11
N ARG A 307 3.23 18.22 5.79
CA ARG A 307 2.43 17.44 4.83
C ARG A 307 3.19 17.21 3.55
N LEU A 308 2.76 16.28 2.69
CA LEU A 308 3.33 16.14 1.35
C LEU A 308 2.90 17.30 0.46
N LYS A 309 3.77 17.72 -0.48
CA LYS A 309 3.38 18.59 -1.59
C LYS A 309 2.34 17.85 -2.45
N SER A 310 1.31 18.55 -2.92
CA SER A 310 0.28 17.98 -3.81
C SER A 310 0.86 17.40 -5.11
N THR A 311 2.05 17.82 -5.51
CA THR A 311 2.78 17.31 -6.69
C THR A 311 3.71 16.13 -6.39
N HIS A 312 3.84 15.72 -5.12
CA HIS A 312 4.81 14.71 -4.66
C HIS A 312 4.14 13.59 -3.85
N LEU A 313 2.89 13.27 -4.15
CA LEU A 313 2.11 12.30 -3.37
C LEU A 313 2.70 10.87 -3.41
N GLY A 314 3.54 10.54 -4.41
CA GLY A 314 4.28 9.27 -4.49
C GLY A 314 5.51 9.18 -3.58
N ALA A 315 5.88 10.26 -2.88
CA ALA A 315 7.00 10.26 -1.95
C ALA A 315 6.62 9.56 -0.65
N VAL A 316 7.58 8.82 -0.07
CA VAL A 316 7.39 8.14 1.22
C VAL A 316 8.24 8.81 2.28
N VAL A 317 7.57 9.42 3.25
CA VAL A 317 8.20 10.18 4.35
C VAL A 317 7.85 9.53 5.68
N LYS A 318 8.87 9.13 6.44
CA LYS A 318 8.72 8.55 7.78
C LYS A 318 8.98 9.61 8.84
N GLN A 319 8.09 9.77 9.80
CA GLN A 319 8.39 10.55 11.01
C GLN A 319 9.33 9.74 11.90
N VAL A 320 10.46 10.33 12.29
CA VAL A 320 11.54 9.65 13.01
C VAL A 320 11.56 10.06 14.48
N ALA A 321 11.44 11.36 14.74
CA ALA A 321 11.47 11.88 16.10
C ALA A 321 10.76 13.23 16.18
N ILE A 322 10.36 13.60 17.38
CA ILE A 322 9.94 14.96 17.71
C ILE A 322 10.89 15.54 18.76
N SER A 323 10.92 16.87 18.82
CA SER A 323 11.43 17.58 19.98
C SER A 323 10.51 18.74 20.33
N ALA A 324 10.33 18.97 21.62
CA ALA A 324 9.57 20.10 22.15
C ALA A 324 10.25 20.64 23.40
N LEU A 325 10.20 21.95 23.59
CA LEU A 325 10.83 22.64 24.71
C LEU A 325 9.96 23.81 25.16
N SER A 326 9.81 23.97 26.47
CA SER A 326 9.23 25.17 27.09
C SER A 326 10.33 26.16 27.45
N LYS A 327 10.27 27.38 26.89
CA LYS A 327 11.23 28.48 27.18
C LYS A 327 10.95 29.14 28.53
N THR A 328 9.74 29.00 29.03
CA THR A 328 9.25 29.60 30.29
C THR A 328 9.27 28.61 31.45
N ALA A 329 9.83 27.41 31.25
CA ALA A 329 9.92 26.35 32.25
C ALA A 329 8.57 25.79 32.73
N ASP A 330 7.51 25.95 31.94
CA ASP A 330 6.19 25.38 32.24
C ASP A 330 6.10 23.88 31.93
N ASP A 331 5.21 23.22 32.65
CA ASP A 331 4.78 21.85 32.35
C ASP A 331 3.80 21.84 31.17
N PHE A 332 4.00 20.92 30.24
CA PHE A 332 3.16 20.78 29.05
C PHE A 332 3.10 19.33 28.57
N GLU A 333 2.08 19.00 27.80
CA GLU A 333 1.97 17.76 27.02
C GLU A 333 2.27 18.08 25.56
N TRP A 334 3.07 17.27 24.89
CA TRP A 334 3.17 17.31 23.43
C TRP A 334 2.33 16.21 22.81
N LEU A 335 1.75 16.49 21.65
CA LEU A 335 0.88 15.58 20.91
C LEU A 335 1.29 15.62 19.44
N LEU A 336 1.40 14.46 18.80
CA LEU A 336 1.53 14.38 17.35
C LEU A 336 0.18 13.93 16.79
N ILE A 337 -0.50 14.83 16.08
CA ILE A 337 -1.87 14.63 15.62
C ILE A 337 -1.91 14.55 14.10
N LEU A 338 -2.61 13.56 13.57
CA LEU A 338 -2.84 13.32 12.16
C LEU A 338 -4.20 13.86 11.72
N ASN A 339 -4.20 14.63 10.64
CA ASN A 339 -5.34 15.34 10.06
C ASN A 339 -6.17 16.14 11.10
N PRO A 340 -5.55 16.95 11.97
CA PRO A 340 -6.30 17.82 12.86
C PRO A 340 -6.96 19.00 12.11
N THR A 341 -7.95 19.62 12.73
CA THR A 341 -8.40 20.96 12.36
C THR A 341 -7.59 22.00 13.14
N VAL A 342 -6.90 22.89 12.42
CA VAL A 342 -6.13 23.99 13.00
C VAL A 342 -6.84 25.31 12.75
N ALA A 343 -7.18 26.04 13.81
CA ALA A 343 -7.84 27.34 13.72
C ALA A 343 -6.86 28.44 13.25
N GLY A 344 -7.43 29.56 12.77
CA GLY A 344 -6.64 30.71 12.34
C GLY A 344 -5.84 30.48 11.06
N THR A 345 -4.81 31.29 10.84
CA THR A 345 -3.92 31.15 9.67
C THR A 345 -2.80 30.18 10.01
N PHE A 346 -2.80 29.01 9.39
CA PHE A 346 -1.76 27.99 9.52
C PHE A 346 -1.31 27.57 8.12
N THR A 347 -0.36 28.33 7.56
CA THR A 347 -0.02 28.25 6.13
C THR A 347 1.16 27.32 5.91
N TYR A 348 0.95 26.30 5.07
CA TYR A 348 2.00 25.42 4.60
C TYR A 348 2.82 26.07 3.48
N SER A 349 4.13 25.90 3.54
CA SER A 349 5.08 26.36 2.55
C SER A 349 6.07 25.26 2.19
N GLY A 350 6.44 25.17 0.91
CA GLY A 350 7.29 24.09 0.41
C GLY A 350 8.73 24.18 0.91
N GLU A 351 9.23 23.07 1.45
CA GLU A 351 10.64 22.93 1.80
C GLU A 351 11.51 22.76 0.54
N THR A 352 12.71 23.32 0.55
CA THR A 352 13.64 23.26 -0.60
C THR A 352 14.20 21.84 -0.77
N ASP A 353 14.23 21.37 -2.01
CA ASP A 353 14.71 20.02 -2.39
C ASP A 353 14.03 18.87 -1.62
N SER A 354 12.81 19.07 -1.13
CA SER A 354 12.06 18.12 -0.30
C SER A 354 10.65 17.88 -0.89
N PRO A 355 10.04 16.70 -0.71
CA PRO A 355 8.65 16.47 -1.10
C PRO A 355 7.64 17.06 -0.10
N ILE A 356 8.06 17.68 1.01
CA ILE A 356 7.15 18.16 2.05
C ILE A 356 6.91 19.67 2.00
N GLU A 357 5.80 20.08 2.59
CA GLU A 357 5.52 21.45 3.02
C GLU A 357 5.47 21.51 4.54
N ALA A 358 5.91 22.61 5.13
CA ALA A 358 5.87 22.85 6.57
C ALA A 358 5.04 24.10 6.91
N ALA A 359 4.40 24.06 8.07
CA ALA A 359 3.67 25.17 8.67
C ALA A 359 4.15 25.38 10.12
N PHE A 360 4.13 26.63 10.58
CA PHE A 360 4.59 27.00 11.92
C PHE A 360 3.47 27.68 12.68
N GLY A 361 3.28 27.26 13.93
CA GLY A 361 2.17 27.72 14.75
C GLY A 361 2.35 29.12 15.32
N ALA A 362 1.24 29.67 15.79
CA ALA A 362 1.12 30.89 16.56
C ALA A 362 0.00 30.71 17.60
N THR A 363 -0.14 31.64 18.54
CA THR A 363 -1.14 31.58 19.62
C THR A 363 -2.59 31.42 19.12
N ALA A 364 -2.90 31.94 17.93
CA ALA A 364 -4.24 31.80 17.34
C ALA A 364 -4.54 30.39 16.79
N ASN A 365 -3.53 29.52 16.64
CA ASN A 365 -3.65 28.21 16.02
C ASN A 365 -4.01 27.14 17.05
N THR A 366 -5.24 27.22 17.58
CA THR A 366 -5.78 26.15 18.42
C THR A 366 -6.18 24.93 17.58
N VAL A 367 -6.12 23.75 18.20
CA VAL A 367 -6.26 22.47 17.50
C VAL A 367 -7.40 21.63 18.07
N THR A 368 -8.23 21.09 17.18
CA THR A 368 -9.31 20.14 17.50
C THR A 368 -9.35 19.01 16.48
N GLY A 369 -10.01 17.90 16.84
CA GLY A 369 -10.15 16.73 15.95
C GLY A 369 -8.82 16.02 15.65
N GLY A 370 -8.84 15.21 14.60
CA GLY A 370 -7.70 14.38 14.18
C GLY A 370 -7.45 13.15 15.05
N TYR A 371 -6.45 12.37 14.66
CA TYR A 371 -6.03 11.16 15.35
C TYR A 371 -4.70 11.39 16.08
N ILE A 372 -4.66 11.19 17.39
CA ILE A 372 -3.44 11.33 18.19
C ILE A 372 -2.57 10.09 17.95
N MET A 373 -1.44 10.28 17.26
CA MET A 373 -0.51 9.20 16.93
C MET A 373 0.48 8.93 18.08
N ALA A 374 0.89 9.97 18.80
CA ALA A 374 1.83 9.89 19.89
C ALA A 374 1.66 11.11 20.83
N GLY A 375 2.11 10.98 22.07
CA GLY A 375 2.19 12.09 23.01
C GLY A 375 2.95 11.71 24.28
N ASP A 376 3.39 12.73 25.03
CA ASP A 376 4.02 12.55 26.33
C ASP A 376 3.92 13.84 27.18
N PHE A 377 4.06 13.70 28.49
CA PHE A 377 4.06 14.80 29.46
C PHE A 377 5.47 15.23 29.82
N ILE A 378 5.72 16.53 29.77
CA ILE A 378 7.00 17.15 30.09
C ILE A 378 6.83 18.03 31.31
N ALA A 379 7.61 17.70 32.35
CA ALA A 379 7.79 18.56 33.50
C ALA A 379 8.96 19.51 33.25
N THR A 380 8.74 20.80 33.54
CA THR A 380 9.69 21.87 33.86
C THR A 380 11.01 21.87 33.07
N ALA A 381 11.20 22.85 32.18
CA ALA A 381 12.46 23.22 31.49
C ALA A 381 13.35 22.08 30.94
N SER A 382 12.83 20.88 30.74
CA SER A 382 13.54 19.80 30.07
C SER A 382 13.13 19.76 28.60
N GLY A 383 14.12 19.71 27.71
CA GLY A 383 13.87 19.43 26.30
C GLY A 383 13.40 17.98 26.17
N ALA A 384 12.28 17.77 25.49
CA ALA A 384 11.80 16.44 25.16
C ALA A 384 12.39 16.00 23.82
N SER A 385 12.81 14.73 23.75
CA SER A 385 13.04 14.06 22.46
C SER A 385 12.44 12.67 22.54
N ALA A 386 11.52 12.35 21.63
CA ALA A 386 10.92 11.04 21.54
C ALA A 386 11.17 10.46 20.15
N ALA A 387 11.65 9.22 20.11
CA ALA A 387 11.68 8.43 18.88
C ALA A 387 10.27 7.96 18.56
N LEU A 388 9.87 8.07 17.29
CA LEU A 388 8.57 7.62 16.82
C LEU A 388 8.72 6.24 16.20
N ASN A 389 7.96 5.28 16.74
CA ASN A 389 7.75 3.98 16.13
C ASN A 389 6.29 3.93 15.70
N ASN A 390 5.98 4.55 14.56
CA ASN A 390 4.62 4.55 14.03
C ASN A 390 4.53 3.71 12.74
N GLU A 391 3.44 2.96 12.62
CA GLU A 391 3.19 2.06 11.48
C GLU A 391 2.43 2.76 10.35
N ARG A 392 1.80 3.92 10.60
CA ARG A 392 1.16 4.74 9.56
C ARG A 392 2.06 5.87 9.08
N TYR A 393 2.37 5.90 7.79
CA TYR A 393 3.03 7.03 7.13
C TYR A 393 2.00 7.99 6.52
N MET A 394 2.44 9.21 6.19
CA MET A 394 1.61 10.17 5.46
C MET A 394 1.25 9.63 4.08
N GLY A 395 0.03 9.89 3.67
CA GLY A 395 -0.49 9.55 2.35
C GLY A 395 -1.30 10.70 1.75
N SER A 396 -2.29 10.34 0.95
CA SER A 396 -3.26 11.28 0.39
C SER A 396 -4.62 10.63 0.22
N ALA A 397 -5.68 11.42 0.42
CA ALA A 397 -7.03 11.05 0.04
C ALA A 397 -7.17 10.82 -1.47
N ILE A 398 -8.30 10.25 -1.89
CA ILE A 398 -8.63 9.96 -3.29
C ILE A 398 -8.60 11.24 -4.14
N ASP A 399 -9.05 12.37 -3.59
CA ASP A 399 -9.07 13.68 -4.26
C ASP A 399 -7.68 14.36 -4.33
N GLY A 400 -6.63 13.70 -3.83
CA GLY A 400 -5.27 14.20 -3.79
C GLY A 400 -4.94 15.08 -2.59
N THR A 401 -5.87 15.28 -1.65
CA THR A 401 -5.61 16.00 -0.39
C THR A 401 -4.54 15.24 0.42
N PRO A 402 -3.36 15.83 0.68
CA PRO A 402 -2.32 15.19 1.47
C PRO A 402 -2.74 15.03 2.93
N ASP A 403 -2.29 13.96 3.58
CA ASP A 403 -2.31 13.87 5.04
C ASP A 403 -1.47 14.98 5.66
N GLU A 404 -1.95 15.53 6.78
CA GLU A 404 -1.28 16.54 7.58
C GLU A 404 -0.90 15.97 8.95
N VAL A 405 0.37 16.10 9.33
CA VAL A 405 0.86 15.73 10.66
C VAL A 405 1.27 16.99 11.39
N VAL A 406 0.68 17.23 12.55
CA VAL A 406 0.93 18.43 13.35
C VAL A 406 1.44 18.05 14.74
N LEU A 407 2.64 18.50 15.06
CA LEU A 407 3.14 18.56 16.43
C LEU A 407 2.42 19.70 17.14
N CYS A 408 1.79 19.34 18.24
CA CYS A 408 0.95 20.20 19.05
C CYS A 408 1.46 20.21 20.50
N THR A 409 1.03 21.23 21.25
CA THR A 409 1.25 21.33 22.69
C THR A 409 -0.04 21.62 23.43
N ARG A 410 -0.21 21.03 24.61
CA ARG A 410 -1.27 21.34 25.57
C ARG A 410 -0.59 21.80 26.87
N PRO A 411 -0.66 23.08 27.24
CA PRO A 411 0.00 23.57 28.44
C PRO A 411 -0.80 23.15 29.68
N LEU A 412 -0.11 22.73 30.75
CA LEU A 412 -0.74 22.41 32.03
C LEU A 412 -0.95 23.70 32.86
N GLY A 413 -0.10 24.69 32.65
CA GLY A 413 -0.27 26.07 33.10
C GLY A 413 -0.76 27.00 31.98
N ALA A 414 -0.73 28.31 32.23
CA ALA A 414 -1.03 29.34 31.24
C ALA A 414 0.25 30.03 30.78
N ASN A 415 0.30 30.44 29.52
CA ASN A 415 1.39 31.21 28.89
C ASN A 415 2.71 30.44 28.78
N ALA A 416 2.63 29.14 28.47
CA ALA A 416 3.82 28.36 28.15
C ALA A 416 4.35 28.74 26.76
N ASP A 417 5.61 29.15 26.69
CA ASP A 417 6.26 29.51 25.43
C ASP A 417 6.96 28.27 24.85
N ILE A 418 6.29 27.62 23.89
CA ILE A 418 6.73 26.32 23.36
C ILE A 418 7.43 26.49 22.02
N VAL A 419 8.60 25.85 21.87
CA VAL A 419 9.26 25.63 20.57
C VAL A 419 9.32 24.14 20.29
N GLY A 420 9.41 23.76 19.01
CA GLY A 420 9.45 22.36 18.66
C GLY A 420 10.01 22.08 17.27
N SER A 421 10.18 20.79 16.99
CA SER A 421 10.64 20.28 15.71
C SER A 421 10.12 18.87 15.42
N ILE A 422 9.96 18.56 14.15
CA ILE A 422 9.72 17.19 13.67
C ILE A 422 10.91 16.78 12.81
N THR A 423 11.56 15.67 13.18
CA THR A 423 12.59 14.99 12.40
C THR A 423 11.92 13.90 11.57
N TYR A 424 12.22 13.87 10.28
CA TYR A 424 11.64 12.93 9.32
C TYR A 424 12.72 12.38 8.38
N LYS A 425 12.42 11.23 7.75
CA LYS A 425 13.26 10.59 6.75
C LYS A 425 12.52 10.52 5.43
N GLU A 426 13.12 11.11 4.40
CA GLU A 426 12.69 10.95 3.00
C GLU A 426 13.27 9.64 2.48
N VAL A 427 12.42 8.64 2.24
CA VAL A 427 12.84 7.30 1.79
C VAL A 427 13.00 7.30 0.28
N THR A 428 14.11 6.72 -0.19
CA THR A 428 14.41 6.52 -1.61
C THR A 428 14.07 5.14 -2.12
#